data_AF-A0A7C7HTZ8-F1
#
_entry.id   AF-A0A7C7HTZ8-F1
#
_cell.length_a   1.000
_cell.length_b   1.000
_cell.length_c   1.000
_cell.angle_alpha   90.00
_cell.angle_beta   90.00
_cell.angle_gamma   90.00
#
_symmetry.space_group_name_H-M   'P 1'
#
loop_
_entity.id
_entity.type
_entity.pdbx_description
1 polymer ?
#
loop_
_entity_poly.entity_id
_entity_poly.type
_entity_poly.pdbx_seq_one_letter_code
_entity_poly.pdbx_strand_id
1 'polypeptide(L)'
;MPGDPKENWTITKSVVTGDGGIVVSQHHEASHVGASVLAQGGNAIDAAIATSAALGVVEPWMSGIGGCGNLLVYLAEEQKTYAIECGVRAPLALDLDRYPLIDGRDSDLFAWPAVVEDRNVVGPESVAVPGLVAGLGLALAQFGTMQWGRLLAPAIELATRGLLVDWYSS
;
A
#
# COMPACT_ATOMS: atom_id res chain seq x y z
N MET A 1 4.90 -33.70 28.71
CA MET A 1 6.31 -33.53 29.09
C MET A 1 6.39 -32.42 30.12
N PRO A 2 7.12 -32.57 31.23
CA PRO A 2 7.36 -31.49 32.19
C PRO A 2 8.19 -30.39 31.52
N GLY A 3 7.70 -29.14 31.61
CA GLY A 3 8.50 -27.93 31.43
C GLY A 3 8.86 -27.58 30.00
N ASP A 4 7.89 -27.13 29.21
CA ASP A 4 8.19 -26.34 28.01
C ASP A 4 8.90 -25.05 28.48
N PRO A 5 10.10 -24.72 28.01
CA PRO A 5 10.82 -23.53 28.46
C PRO A 5 9.99 -22.29 28.11
N LYS A 6 9.59 -21.53 29.14
CA LYS A 6 9.04 -20.19 28.95
C LYS A 6 10.17 -19.27 28.52
N GLU A 7 10.27 -19.04 27.22
CA GLU A 7 11.16 -17.99 26.72
C GLU A 7 10.57 -16.62 27.06
N ASN A 8 11.33 -15.81 27.80
CA ASN A 8 10.98 -14.42 28.08
C ASN A 8 11.94 -13.53 27.29
N TRP A 9 11.43 -12.92 26.22
CA TRP A 9 12.20 -11.97 25.40
C TRP A 9 11.84 -10.53 25.77
N THR A 10 12.84 -9.73 26.08
CA THR A 10 12.69 -8.26 26.17
C THR A 10 13.18 -7.67 24.85
N ILE A 11 12.26 -7.32 23.96
CA ILE A 11 12.58 -6.70 22.67
C ILE A 11 12.44 -5.19 22.82
N THR A 12 13.47 -4.44 22.41
CA THR A 12 13.44 -2.98 22.38
C THR A 12 13.77 -2.49 20.98
N LYS A 13 13.00 -1.54 20.45
CA LYS A 13 13.31 -0.84 19.20
C LYS A 13 13.93 0.51 19.52
N SER A 14 15.09 0.79 18.94
CA SER A 14 15.73 2.10 19.05
C SER A 14 15.09 3.08 18.06
N VAL A 15 14.95 4.34 18.48
CA VAL A 15 14.53 5.42 17.57
C VAL A 15 15.61 5.62 16.52
N VAL A 16 15.20 5.67 15.26
CA VAL A 16 16.07 6.00 14.13
C VAL A 16 15.95 7.49 13.84
N THR A 17 17.09 8.17 13.68
CA THR A 17 17.17 9.60 13.31
C THR A 17 18.05 9.77 12.07
N GLY A 18 17.79 10.80 11.28
CA GLY A 18 18.61 11.12 10.10
C GLY A 18 18.31 12.51 9.57
N ASP A 19 19.33 13.15 8.98
CA ASP A 19 19.24 14.53 8.49
C ASP A 19 18.72 14.61 7.04
N GLY A 20 18.75 13.49 6.30
CA GLY A 20 18.34 13.40 4.89
C GLY A 20 16.89 12.97 4.66
N GLY A 21 16.09 12.86 5.73
CA GLY A 21 14.73 12.34 5.71
C GLY A 21 14.61 10.90 6.21
N ILE A 22 13.36 10.48 6.44
CA ILE A 22 13.02 9.17 7.01
C ILE A 22 11.89 8.56 6.18
N VAL A 23 12.00 7.28 5.87
CA VAL A 23 10.93 6.47 5.26
C VAL A 23 10.59 5.32 6.18
N VAL A 24 9.29 5.13 6.43
CA VAL A 24 8.77 4.05 7.26
C VAL A 24 7.64 3.37 6.49
N SER A 25 7.68 2.05 6.44
CA SER A 25 6.61 1.21 5.90
C SER A 25 6.60 -0.16 6.61
N GLN A 26 5.57 -0.96 6.36
CA GLN A 26 5.44 -2.30 6.97
C GLN A 26 6.61 -3.21 6.59
N HIS A 27 7.05 -3.18 5.33
CA HIS A 27 8.15 -4.00 4.85
C HIS A 27 9.49 -3.23 4.83
N HIS A 28 10.52 -3.83 5.42
CA HIS A 28 11.85 -3.21 5.50
C HIS A 28 12.47 -2.90 4.11
N GLU A 29 12.33 -3.79 3.12
CA GLU A 29 12.82 -3.52 1.76
C GLU A 29 12.11 -2.34 1.10
N ALA A 30 10.79 -2.17 1.31
CA ALA A 30 10.07 -1.03 0.76
C ALA A 30 10.52 0.29 1.41
N SER A 31 10.76 0.27 2.73
CA SER A 31 11.35 1.41 3.44
C SER A 31 12.74 1.75 2.88
N HIS A 32 13.54 0.73 2.57
CA HIS A 32 14.86 0.92 1.97
C HIS A 32 14.80 1.50 0.55
N VAL A 33 13.84 1.05 -0.28
CA VAL A 33 13.59 1.62 -1.60
C VAL A 33 13.29 3.12 -1.50
N GLY A 34 12.35 3.53 -0.65
CA GLY A 34 12.04 4.94 -0.46
C GLY A 34 13.22 5.74 0.08
N ALA A 35 13.95 5.22 1.07
CA ALA A 35 15.14 5.88 1.61
C ALA A 35 16.23 6.06 0.54
N SER A 36 16.40 5.09 -0.36
CA SER A 36 17.32 5.19 -1.50
C SER A 36 16.90 6.29 -2.48
N VAL A 37 15.59 6.47 -2.72
CA VAL A 37 15.09 7.59 -3.54
C VAL A 37 15.41 8.94 -2.91
N LEU A 38 15.24 9.09 -1.59
CA LEU A 38 15.67 10.31 -0.88
C LEU A 38 17.18 10.54 -1.03
N ALA A 39 17.99 9.50 -0.83
CA ALA A 39 19.45 9.58 -0.96
C ALA A 39 19.90 9.95 -2.39
N GLN A 40 19.10 9.63 -3.40
CA GLN A 40 19.33 9.99 -4.81
C GLN A 40 18.81 11.39 -5.16
N GLY A 41 18.34 12.17 -4.18
CA GLY A 41 17.88 13.54 -4.35
C GLY A 41 16.40 13.67 -4.70
N GLY A 42 15.62 12.59 -4.59
CA GLY A 42 14.16 12.66 -4.72
C GLY A 42 13.54 13.26 -3.47
N ASN A 43 12.33 13.80 -3.60
CA ASN A 43 11.61 14.34 -2.45
C ASN A 43 10.77 13.27 -1.72
N ALA A 44 10.07 13.69 -0.67
CA ALA A 44 9.21 12.79 0.10
C ALA A 44 8.08 12.14 -0.72
N ILE A 45 7.57 12.81 -1.76
CA ILE A 45 6.52 12.28 -2.63
C ILE A 45 7.10 11.23 -3.57
N ASP A 46 8.26 11.48 -4.17
CA ASP A 46 8.99 10.50 -4.98
C ASP A 46 9.28 9.24 -4.17
N ALA A 47 9.79 9.40 -2.94
CA ALA A 47 10.07 8.30 -2.04
C ALA A 47 8.80 7.52 -1.65
N ALA A 48 7.68 8.21 -1.40
CA ALA A 48 6.40 7.57 -1.10
C ALA A 48 5.87 6.74 -2.28
N ILE A 49 5.98 7.26 -3.51
CA ILE A 49 5.57 6.53 -4.73
C ILE A 49 6.40 5.27 -4.91
N ALA A 50 7.74 5.36 -4.81
CA ALA A 50 8.63 4.21 -4.93
C ALA A 50 8.39 3.17 -3.82
N THR A 51 8.16 3.64 -2.59
CA THR A 51 7.80 2.77 -1.45
C THR A 51 6.49 2.04 -1.69
N SER A 52 5.45 2.75 -2.17
CA SER A 52 4.15 2.14 -2.49
C SER A 52 4.26 1.10 -3.61
N ALA A 53 5.05 1.38 -4.65
CA ALA A 53 5.31 0.41 -5.71
C ALA A 53 6.04 -0.83 -5.19
N ALA A 54 7.03 -0.65 -4.31
CA ALA A 54 7.76 -1.76 -3.69
C ALA A 54 6.84 -2.60 -2.78
N LEU A 55 6.00 -1.98 -1.94
CA LEU A 55 5.03 -2.68 -1.08
C LEU A 55 4.09 -3.57 -1.89
N GLY A 56 3.64 -3.11 -3.07
CA GLY A 56 2.82 -3.93 -3.97
C GLY A 56 3.49 -5.23 -4.45
N VAL A 57 4.79 -5.38 -4.22
CA VAL A 57 5.58 -6.56 -4.57
C VAL A 57 5.97 -7.37 -3.33
N VAL A 58 6.45 -6.71 -2.28
CA VAL A 58 6.98 -7.39 -1.08
C VAL A 58 5.91 -7.66 -0.01
N GLU A 59 4.73 -7.06 -0.13
CA GLU A 59 3.57 -7.25 0.76
C GLU A 59 2.24 -7.24 -0.06
N PRO A 60 2.09 -8.14 -1.05
CA PRO A 60 1.03 -8.04 -2.05
C PRO A 60 -0.39 -8.29 -1.52
N TRP A 61 -0.53 -8.88 -0.32
CA TRP A 61 -1.84 -9.16 0.28
C TRP A 61 -2.49 -7.93 0.93
N MET A 62 -1.74 -6.86 1.23
CA MET A 62 -2.28 -5.65 1.86
C MET A 62 -2.49 -4.50 0.89
N SER A 63 -1.64 -4.36 -0.13
CA SER A 63 -1.66 -3.20 -1.04
C SER A 63 -1.08 -3.54 -2.41
N GLY A 64 -1.41 -2.72 -3.41
CA GLY A 64 -0.83 -2.87 -4.74
C GLY A 64 -1.58 -2.10 -5.83
N ILE A 65 -1.13 -2.26 -7.07
CA ILE A 65 -1.62 -1.51 -8.23
C ILE A 65 -3.12 -1.72 -8.52
N GLY A 66 -3.69 -2.82 -8.05
CA GLY A 66 -5.12 -3.12 -8.14
C GLY A 66 -5.98 -2.50 -7.03
N GLY A 67 -5.38 -1.72 -6.13
CA GLY A 67 -6.05 -1.20 -4.95
C GLY A 67 -6.38 0.30 -5.01
N CYS A 68 -6.53 0.86 -3.80
CA CYS A 68 -6.80 2.25 -3.54
C CYS A 68 -5.90 2.79 -2.42
N GLY A 69 -5.99 4.08 -2.14
CA GLY A 69 -5.29 4.70 -1.02
C GLY A 69 -5.70 6.15 -0.82
N ASN A 70 -5.01 6.82 0.10
CA ASN A 70 -5.10 8.27 0.31
C ASN A 70 -3.70 8.79 0.59
N LEU A 71 -3.33 9.89 -0.08
CA LEU A 71 -2.05 10.56 0.14
C LEU A 71 -2.29 11.91 0.80
N LEU A 72 -1.65 12.13 1.95
CA LEU A 72 -1.59 13.44 2.59
C LEU A 72 -0.19 14.02 2.35
N VAL A 73 -0.14 15.16 1.67
CA VAL A 73 1.11 15.85 1.33
C VAL A 73 1.14 17.18 2.05
N TYR A 74 2.08 17.35 2.97
CA TYR A 74 2.34 18.63 3.59
C TYR A 74 3.54 19.30 2.89
N LEU A 75 3.31 20.47 2.30
CA LEU A 75 4.37 21.29 1.71
C LEU A 75 4.76 22.37 2.70
N ALA A 76 5.96 22.26 3.26
CA ALA A 76 6.47 23.18 4.27
C ALA A 76 6.64 24.60 3.74
N GLU A 77 7.05 24.77 2.47
CA GLU A 77 7.20 26.09 1.85
C GLU A 77 5.87 26.85 1.78
N GLU A 78 4.78 26.12 1.54
CA GLU A 78 3.43 26.69 1.45
C GLU A 78 2.68 26.68 2.78
N GLN A 79 3.21 26.01 3.80
CA GLN A 79 2.51 25.71 5.06
C GLN A 79 1.12 25.09 4.82
N LYS A 80 1.01 24.22 3.81
CA LYS A 80 -0.28 23.70 3.33
C LYS A 80 -0.28 22.19 3.20
N THR A 81 -1.42 21.59 3.56
CA THR A 81 -1.69 20.17 3.37
C THR A 81 -2.62 19.96 2.18
N TYR A 82 -2.24 19.05 1.31
CA TYR A 82 -3.03 18.54 0.20
C TYR A 82 -3.45 17.11 0.51
N ALA A 83 -4.69 16.76 0.15
CA ALA A 83 -5.19 15.40 0.21
C ALA A 83 -5.48 14.93 -1.21
N ILE A 84 -4.89 13.79 -1.59
CA ILE A 84 -5.19 13.10 -2.83
C ILE A 84 -5.93 11.82 -2.46
N GLU A 85 -7.20 11.77 -2.83
CA GLU A 85 -8.02 10.57 -2.71
C GLU A 85 -7.71 9.65 -3.89
N CYS A 86 -7.19 8.46 -3.59
CA CYS A 86 -6.90 7.41 -4.57
C CYS A 86 -7.91 6.26 -4.41
N GLY A 87 -9.18 6.59 -4.10
CA GLY A 87 -10.27 5.66 -3.83
C GLY A 87 -10.67 4.81 -5.04
N VAL A 88 -11.36 3.70 -4.79
CA VAL A 88 -11.97 2.91 -5.86
C VAL A 88 -13.30 3.51 -6.30
N ARG A 89 -13.74 3.20 -7.53
CA ARG A 89 -15.08 3.58 -8.03
C ARG A 89 -15.85 2.39 -8.56
N ALA A 90 -17.14 2.32 -8.26
CA ALA A 90 -18.02 1.34 -8.88
C ALA A 90 -17.99 1.45 -10.42
N PRO A 91 -18.00 0.32 -11.16
CA PRO A 91 -18.04 0.35 -12.61
C PRO A 91 -19.34 0.99 -13.12
N LEU A 92 -19.27 1.71 -14.23
CA LEU A 92 -20.44 2.39 -14.83
C LEU A 92 -21.58 1.43 -15.21
N ALA A 93 -21.25 0.18 -15.50
CA ALA A 93 -22.19 -0.87 -15.88
C ALA A 93 -22.68 -1.70 -14.68
N LEU A 94 -22.43 -1.26 -13.44
CA LEU A 94 -22.91 -1.97 -12.25
C LEU A 94 -24.43 -2.03 -12.24
N ASP A 95 -24.96 -3.25 -12.04
CA ASP A 95 -26.38 -3.49 -11.81
C ASP A 95 -26.59 -3.84 -10.34
N LEU A 96 -27.29 -2.96 -9.61
CA LEU A 96 -27.56 -3.13 -8.18
C LEU A 96 -28.49 -4.30 -7.87
N ASP A 97 -29.37 -4.68 -8.81
CA ASP A 97 -30.29 -5.81 -8.61
C ASP A 97 -29.52 -7.13 -8.52
N ARG A 98 -28.26 -7.15 -8.98
CA ARG A 98 -27.36 -8.28 -8.79
C ARG A 98 -26.76 -8.35 -7.40
N TYR A 99 -26.95 -7.39 -6.49
CA TYR A 99 -26.34 -7.44 -5.15
C TYR A 99 -27.40 -7.42 -4.03
N PRO A 100 -28.35 -8.38 -4.01
CA PRO A 100 -29.33 -8.45 -2.95
C PRO A 100 -28.67 -8.80 -1.61
N LEU A 101 -29.03 -8.04 -0.57
CA LEU A 101 -28.56 -8.27 0.79
C LEU A 101 -29.25 -9.50 1.39
N ILE A 102 -28.51 -10.23 2.21
CA ILE A 102 -29.02 -11.36 3.00
C ILE A 102 -28.67 -11.16 4.48
N ASP A 103 -29.32 -11.93 5.35
CA ASP A 103 -29.04 -11.90 6.78
C ASP A 103 -27.58 -12.31 7.05
N GLY A 104 -26.90 -11.53 7.89
CA GLY A 104 -25.53 -11.77 8.28
C GLY A 104 -24.59 -10.65 7.88
N ARG A 105 -23.29 -10.90 8.05
CA ARG A 105 -22.21 -10.01 7.64
C ARG A 105 -21.23 -10.79 6.80
N ASP A 106 -20.57 -10.12 5.87
CA ASP A 106 -19.47 -10.72 5.12
C ASP A 106 -18.31 -11.09 6.05
N SER A 107 -17.45 -11.98 5.55
CA SER A 107 -16.25 -12.42 6.25
C SER A 107 -15.04 -11.52 6.00
N ASP A 108 -15.23 -10.37 5.35
CA ASP A 108 -14.15 -9.47 4.99
C ASP A 108 -13.81 -8.52 6.14
N LEU A 109 -12.71 -7.77 6.01
CA LEU A 109 -12.08 -6.93 7.03
C LEU A 109 -13.02 -5.93 7.72
N PHE A 110 -14.14 -5.56 7.07
CA PHE A 110 -15.04 -4.51 7.52
C PHE A 110 -16.42 -5.01 7.97
N ALA A 111 -16.71 -6.31 7.84
CA ALA A 111 -17.96 -6.95 8.26
C ALA A 111 -19.22 -6.22 7.74
N TRP A 112 -19.27 -5.96 6.43
CA TRP A 112 -20.42 -5.32 5.77
C TRP A 112 -21.63 -6.25 5.75
N PRO A 113 -22.85 -5.76 5.47
CA PRO A 113 -23.99 -6.63 5.22
C PRO A 113 -23.69 -7.69 4.16
N ALA A 114 -24.04 -8.94 4.43
CA ALA A 114 -23.78 -10.03 3.51
C ALA A 114 -24.58 -9.87 2.20
N VAL A 115 -23.98 -10.27 1.08
CA VAL A 115 -24.61 -10.30 -0.25
C VAL A 115 -24.70 -11.74 -0.71
N VAL A 116 -25.73 -12.08 -1.49
CA VAL A 116 -25.86 -13.40 -2.11
C VAL A 116 -24.55 -13.83 -2.80
N GLU A 117 -24.08 -15.03 -2.44
CA GLU A 117 -22.85 -15.67 -2.95
C GLU A 117 -21.55 -14.94 -2.63
N ASP A 118 -21.54 -13.97 -1.70
CA ASP A 118 -20.38 -13.14 -1.38
C ASP A 118 -19.75 -12.48 -2.64
N ARG A 119 -20.57 -12.23 -3.67
CA ARG A 119 -20.11 -11.70 -4.97
C ARG A 119 -19.50 -10.29 -4.89
N ASN A 120 -19.79 -9.56 -3.81
CA ASN A 120 -19.15 -8.28 -3.50
C ASN A 120 -17.77 -8.44 -2.84
N VAL A 121 -17.37 -9.65 -2.48
CA VAL A 121 -16.10 -9.98 -1.84
C VAL A 121 -15.23 -10.84 -2.77
N VAL A 122 -15.80 -11.88 -3.38
CA VAL A 122 -15.06 -12.88 -4.15
C VAL A 122 -15.44 -12.86 -5.64
N GLY A 123 -14.42 -12.91 -6.49
CA GLY A 123 -14.56 -13.06 -7.94
C GLY A 123 -14.55 -11.73 -8.70
N PRO A 124 -14.75 -11.74 -10.02
CA PRO A 124 -14.64 -10.54 -10.86
C PRO A 124 -15.68 -9.47 -10.53
N GLU A 125 -16.81 -9.83 -9.93
CA GLU A 125 -17.90 -8.92 -9.57
C GLU A 125 -17.64 -8.10 -8.30
N SER A 126 -16.61 -8.45 -7.53
CA SER A 126 -16.19 -7.69 -6.35
C SER A 126 -15.22 -6.55 -6.68
N VAL A 127 -14.76 -6.46 -7.94
CA VAL A 127 -13.71 -5.51 -8.34
C VAL A 127 -14.30 -4.16 -8.75
N ALA A 128 -14.06 -3.14 -7.92
CA ALA A 128 -14.23 -1.74 -8.30
C ALA A 128 -13.03 -1.24 -9.14
N VAL A 129 -13.21 -0.15 -9.89
CA VAL A 129 -12.13 0.48 -10.67
C VAL A 129 -11.03 0.98 -9.72
N PRO A 130 -9.79 0.44 -9.81
CA PRO A 130 -8.70 0.82 -8.91
C PRO A 130 -8.28 2.28 -9.08
N GLY A 131 -8.01 2.96 -7.96
CA GLY A 131 -7.65 4.38 -7.93
C GLY A 131 -6.17 4.67 -7.65
N LEU A 132 -5.42 3.70 -7.12
CA LEU A 132 -4.08 3.94 -6.58
C LEU A 132 -3.12 4.52 -7.62
N VAL A 133 -2.97 3.86 -8.77
CA VAL A 133 -2.00 4.28 -9.81
C VAL A 133 -2.33 5.67 -10.36
N ALA A 134 -3.62 5.98 -10.55
CA ALA A 134 -4.06 7.30 -11.00
C ALA A 134 -3.72 8.39 -9.96
N GLY A 135 -3.97 8.11 -8.68
CA GLY A 135 -3.64 9.04 -7.60
C GLY A 135 -2.13 9.25 -7.41
N LEU A 136 -1.32 8.20 -7.51
CA LEU A 136 0.14 8.31 -7.50
C LEU A 136 0.66 9.10 -8.71
N GLY A 137 0.04 8.93 -9.89
CA GLY A 137 0.37 9.72 -11.07
C GLY A 137 0.02 11.19 -10.94
N LEU A 138 -1.10 11.51 -10.30
CA LEU A 138 -1.44 12.89 -9.96
C LEU A 138 -0.43 13.47 -8.96
N ALA A 139 -0.06 12.72 -7.93
CA ALA A 139 0.95 13.13 -6.95
C ALA A 139 2.31 13.40 -7.61
N LEU A 140 2.76 12.51 -8.50
CA LEU A 140 3.99 12.67 -9.26
C LEU A 140 3.96 13.92 -10.14
N ALA A 141 2.85 14.14 -10.85
CA ALA A 141 2.70 15.28 -11.76
C ALA A 141 2.68 16.63 -11.02
N GLN A 142 2.08 16.67 -9.81
CA GLN A 142 1.92 17.91 -9.04
C GLN A 142 3.11 18.21 -8.14
N PHE A 143 3.71 17.17 -7.54
CA PHE A 143 4.67 17.34 -6.45
C PHE A 143 5.96 16.54 -6.63
N GLY A 144 6.02 15.61 -7.57
CA GLY A 144 7.19 14.77 -7.77
C GLY A 144 8.30 15.48 -8.54
N THR A 145 9.52 14.96 -8.39
CA THR A 145 10.73 15.51 -9.04
C THR A 145 11.46 14.48 -9.90
N MET A 146 11.06 13.21 -9.82
CA MET A 146 11.63 12.12 -10.59
C MET A 146 10.68 11.59 -11.67
N GLN A 147 11.21 10.74 -12.55
CA GLN A 147 10.41 10.08 -13.59
C GLN A 147 9.93 8.71 -13.12
N TRP A 148 8.74 8.29 -13.59
CA TRP A 148 8.17 6.97 -13.32
C TRP A 148 9.17 5.82 -13.46
N GLY A 149 9.97 5.80 -14.52
CA GLY A 149 10.94 4.73 -14.76
C GLY A 149 11.96 4.58 -13.63
N ARG A 150 12.38 5.69 -13.00
CA ARG A 150 13.28 5.67 -11.84
C ARG A 150 12.57 5.17 -10.58
N LEU A 151 11.33 5.62 -10.35
CA LEU A 151 10.57 5.27 -9.16
C LEU A 151 10.08 3.82 -9.16
N LEU A 152 9.80 3.25 -10.33
CA LEU A 152 9.32 1.89 -10.48
C LEU A 152 10.45 0.86 -10.64
N ALA A 153 11.65 1.27 -11.07
CA ALA A 153 12.77 0.35 -11.30
C ALA A 153 13.06 -0.58 -10.11
N PRO A 154 13.11 -0.11 -8.84
CA PRO A 154 13.35 -1.00 -7.71
C PRO A 154 12.24 -2.04 -7.51
N ALA A 155 10.97 -1.64 -7.66
CA ALA A 155 9.84 -2.57 -7.55
C ALA A 155 9.87 -3.63 -8.67
N ILE A 156 10.27 -3.26 -9.88
CA ILE A 156 10.47 -4.19 -11.00
C ILE A 156 11.58 -5.19 -10.69
N GLU A 157 12.70 -4.74 -10.11
CA GLU A 157 13.79 -5.62 -9.70
C GLU A 157 13.34 -6.61 -8.61
N LEU A 158 12.63 -6.12 -7.58
CA LEU A 158 12.05 -6.94 -6.53
C LEU A 158 11.10 -8.00 -7.11
N ALA A 159 10.24 -7.61 -8.06
CA ALA A 159 9.28 -8.52 -8.70
C ALA A 159 9.99 -9.58 -9.56
N THR A 160 11.07 -9.19 -10.23
CA THR A 160 11.90 -10.10 -11.05
C THR A 160 12.67 -11.09 -10.18
N ARG A 161 13.18 -10.64 -9.03
CA ARG A 161 13.85 -11.47 -8.04
C ARG A 161 12.90 -12.49 -7.41
N GLY A 162 11.63 -12.12 -7.25
CA GLY A 162 10.61 -12.90 -6.56
C GLY A 162 10.57 -12.65 -5.05
N LEU A 163 9.45 -13.02 -4.45
CA LEU A 163 9.19 -12.84 -3.01
C LEU A 163 9.96 -13.87 -2.19
N LEU A 164 10.72 -13.42 -1.19
CA LEU A 164 11.26 -14.30 -0.17
C LEU A 164 10.12 -14.73 0.75
N VAL A 165 9.83 -16.04 0.82
CA VAL A 165 8.86 -16.57 1.77
C VAL A 165 9.52 -16.69 3.14
N ASP A 166 9.01 -15.94 4.11
CA ASP A 166 9.38 -15.90 5.51
C ASP A 166 8.16 -16.14 6.40
N TRP A 167 8.32 -16.11 7.73
CA TRP A 167 7.21 -16.36 8.66
C TRP A 167 6.06 -15.35 8.55
N TYR A 168 6.31 -14.16 8.01
CA TYR A 168 5.31 -13.11 7.85
C TYR A 168 4.51 -13.27 6.55
N SER A 169 5.13 -13.87 5.53
CA SER A 169 4.54 -14.17 4.23
C SER A 169 4.07 -15.63 4.07
N SER A 170 4.11 -16.44 5.15
CA SER A 170 3.66 -17.84 5.21
C SER A 170 2.30 -18.02 5.86
#